data_AF-A0A834TQV3-F1
#
_entry.id   AF-A0A834TQV3-F1
#
_cell.length_a   1.000
_cell.length_b   1.000
_cell.length_c   1.000
_cell.angle_alpha   90.00
_cell.angle_beta   90.00
_cell.angle_gamma   90.00
#
_symmetry.space_group_name_H-M   'P 1'
#
loop_
_entity.id
_entity.type
_entity.pdbx_description
1 polymer ?
#
loop_
_entity_poly.entity_id
_entity_poly.type
_entity_poly.pdbx_seq_one_letter_code
_entity_poly.pdbx_strand_id
1 'polypeptide(L)'
;MGFLFAAFHKAKNEMIKRFQRKKKVVEPYLKILDNRWDNQLLKNIHAAGYWFNPSYQYDTNEMAKYKSCSSGVLDVFERYAHNNQELDDQLTKEIMMFKNAEGDFGRRFAINTRHTIMPDQWWECYGSSAPNLQKLPIRVLSQTCSSSGCERNWSVFEHIHSKKRNRLEHRRLNNLVFVHYNLRLHKK
;
A
#
# COMPACT_ATOMS: atom_id res chain seq x y z
N MET A 1 -1.24 0.42 -5.05
CA MET A 1 -1.09 -0.37 -3.78
C MET A 1 -2.34 -1.06 -3.25
N GLY A 2 -3.55 -0.51 -3.41
CA GLY A 2 -4.74 -0.99 -2.69
C GLY A 2 -5.26 -2.40 -3.00
N PHE A 3 -4.71 -3.10 -3.99
CA PHE A 3 -5.15 -4.44 -4.40
C PHE A 3 -4.14 -5.56 -4.05
N LEU A 4 -2.89 -5.19 -3.73
CA LEU A 4 -1.80 -6.16 -3.63
C LEU A 4 -1.99 -7.14 -2.46
N PHE A 5 -2.47 -6.66 -1.31
CA PHE A 5 -2.75 -7.49 -0.15
C PHE A 5 -3.79 -8.58 -0.47
N ALA A 6 -4.95 -8.19 -1.01
CA ALA A 6 -6.01 -9.12 -1.39
C ALA A 6 -5.53 -10.11 -2.46
N ALA A 7 -4.80 -9.62 -3.46
CA ALA A 7 -4.23 -10.45 -4.52
C ALA A 7 -3.23 -11.48 -3.97
N PHE A 8 -2.38 -11.10 -3.03
CA PHE A 8 -1.42 -11.99 -2.38
C PHE A 8 -2.13 -13.13 -1.63
N HIS A 9 -3.12 -12.81 -0.79
CA HIS A 9 -3.88 -13.83 -0.08
C HIS A 9 -4.72 -14.71 -1.00
N LYS A 10 -5.32 -14.13 -2.06
CA LYS A 10 -6.02 -14.90 -3.11
C LYS A 10 -5.07 -15.88 -3.79
N ALA A 11 -3.86 -15.45 -4.14
CA ALA A 11 -2.85 -16.31 -4.75
C ALA A 11 -2.44 -17.47 -3.83
N LYS A 12 -2.22 -17.21 -2.53
CA LYS A 12 -1.95 -18.27 -1.54
C LYS A 12 -3.09 -19.29 -1.48
N ASN A 13 -4.34 -18.82 -1.43
CA ASN A 13 -5.51 -19.68 -1.37
C ASN A 13 -5.66 -20.53 -2.64
N GLU A 14 -5.46 -19.95 -3.82
CA GLU A 14 -5.49 -20.68 -5.09
C GLU A 14 -4.35 -21.71 -5.20
N MET A 15 -3.16 -21.39 -4.70
CA MET A 15 -2.06 -22.35 -4.65
C MET A 15 -2.44 -23.58 -3.80
N ILE A 16 -2.98 -23.35 -2.60
CA ILE A 16 -3.46 -24.43 -1.71
C ILE A 16 -4.50 -25.30 -2.42
N LYS A 17 -5.45 -24.70 -3.14
CA LYS A 17 -6.47 -25.43 -3.91
C LYS A 17 -5.84 -26.27 -5.02
N ARG A 18 -4.92 -25.71 -5.81
CA ARG A 18 -4.28 -26.41 -6.95
C ARG A 18 -3.48 -27.62 -6.53
N PHE A 19 -2.83 -27.57 -5.38
CA PHE A 19 -2.12 -28.72 -4.80
C PHE A 19 -3.06 -29.67 -4.01
N GLN A 20 -4.37 -29.61 -4.24
CA GLN A 20 -5.36 -30.48 -3.61
C GLN A 20 -5.29 -30.43 -2.07
N ARG A 21 -4.89 -29.29 -1.50
CA ARG A 21 -4.70 -29.11 -0.05
C ARG A 21 -3.69 -30.08 0.59
N LYS A 22 -2.79 -30.69 -0.20
CA LYS A 22 -1.72 -31.56 0.31
C LYS A 22 -0.68 -30.74 1.07
N LYS A 23 -0.91 -30.55 2.37
CA LYS A 23 -0.13 -29.65 3.24
C LYS A 23 1.39 -29.83 3.08
N LYS A 24 1.89 -31.07 3.14
CA LYS A 24 3.33 -31.38 3.02
C LYS A 24 3.97 -30.87 1.73
N VAL A 25 3.22 -30.78 0.64
CA VAL A 25 3.72 -30.30 -0.66
C VAL A 25 3.67 -28.78 -0.75
N VAL A 26 2.62 -28.16 -0.18
CA VAL A 26 2.37 -26.71 -0.31
C VAL A 26 3.14 -25.88 0.70
N GLU A 27 3.36 -26.42 1.89
CA GLU A 27 3.93 -25.73 3.05
C GLU A 27 5.30 -25.08 2.79
N PRO A 28 6.26 -25.71 2.09
CA PRO A 28 7.53 -25.06 1.74
C PRO A 28 7.34 -23.80 0.90
N TYR A 29 6.42 -23.82 -0.06
CA TYR A 29 6.13 -22.66 -0.92
C TYR A 29 5.42 -21.55 -0.15
N LEU A 30 4.46 -21.88 0.71
CA LEU A 30 3.81 -20.89 1.57
C LEU A 30 4.82 -20.22 2.50
N LYS A 31 5.75 -20.99 3.07
CA LYS A 31 6.80 -20.45 3.94
C LYS A 31 7.72 -19.47 3.20
N ILE A 32 8.06 -19.75 1.94
CA ILE A 32 8.84 -18.82 1.11
C ILE A 32 8.04 -17.54 0.86
N LEU A 33 6.75 -17.65 0.53
CA LEU A 33 5.89 -16.48 0.31
C LEU A 33 5.75 -15.63 1.57
N ASP A 34 5.51 -16.28 2.72
CA ASP A 34 5.35 -15.60 4.01
C ASP A 34 6.65 -14.93 4.45
N ASN A 35 7.79 -15.61 4.30
CA ASN A 35 9.09 -15.00 4.58
C ASN A 35 9.34 -13.76 3.71
N ARG A 36 8.94 -13.76 2.43
CA ARG A 36 9.08 -12.57 1.59
C ARG A 36 8.09 -11.47 2.00
N TRP A 37 6.86 -11.85 2.30
CA TRP A 37 5.81 -10.92 2.71
C TRP A 37 6.13 -10.22 4.03
N ASP A 38 6.57 -10.96 5.04
CA ASP A 38 6.82 -10.42 6.37
C ASP A 38 8.19 -9.71 6.47
N ASN A 39 9.22 -10.12 5.71
CA ASN A 39 10.56 -9.53 5.82
C ASN A 39 10.90 -8.47 4.75
N GLN A 40 10.33 -8.56 3.55
CA GLN A 40 10.72 -7.69 2.43
C GLN A 40 9.63 -6.70 2.03
N LEU A 41 8.37 -7.01 2.32
CA LEU A 41 7.24 -6.15 2.01
C LEU A 41 6.77 -5.47 3.29
N LEU A 42 6.48 -4.17 3.21
CA LEU A 42 5.98 -3.40 4.35
C LEU A 42 4.53 -3.84 4.63
N LYS A 43 4.32 -5.00 5.27
CA LYS A 43 3.01 -5.63 5.49
C LYS A 43 1.93 -4.66 5.96
N ASN A 44 2.27 -3.76 6.88
CA ASN A 44 1.34 -2.79 7.43
C ASN A 44 0.88 -1.76 6.39
N ILE A 45 1.76 -1.30 5.48
CA ILE A 45 1.36 -0.37 4.42
C ILE A 45 0.50 -1.05 3.35
N HIS A 46 0.74 -2.34 3.09
CA HIS A 46 -0.12 -3.13 2.21
C HIS A 46 -1.50 -3.39 2.82
N ALA A 47 -1.55 -3.68 4.14
CA ALA A 47 -2.78 -3.80 4.90
C ALA A 47 -3.57 -2.48 4.92
N ALA A 48 -2.89 -1.35 5.15
CA ALA A 48 -3.49 -0.02 5.04
C ALA A 48 -4.02 0.25 3.64
N GLY A 49 -3.27 -0.08 2.58
CA GLY A 49 -3.74 0.05 1.21
C GLY A 49 -5.01 -0.75 0.93
N TYR A 50 -5.11 -1.97 1.45
CA TYR A 50 -6.32 -2.78 1.37
C TYR A 50 -7.50 -2.15 2.11
N TRP A 51 -7.26 -1.69 3.34
CA TRP A 51 -8.27 -1.10 4.21
C TRP A 51 -8.81 0.23 3.64
N PHE A 52 -7.95 1.04 3.03
CA PHE A 52 -8.35 2.28 2.39
C PHE A 52 -9.05 2.09 1.05
N ASN A 53 -9.03 0.90 0.47
CA ASN A 53 -9.63 0.68 -0.82
C ASN A 53 -11.16 0.59 -0.67
N PRO A 54 -11.95 1.53 -1.24
CA PRO A 54 -13.40 1.55 -1.07
C PRO A 54 -14.08 0.29 -1.62
N SER A 55 -13.49 -0.36 -2.64
CA SER A 55 -14.04 -1.61 -3.18
C SER A 55 -14.01 -2.75 -2.17
N TYR A 56 -13.05 -2.74 -1.25
CA TYR A 56 -12.90 -3.77 -0.21
C TYR A 56 -13.50 -3.34 1.12
N GLN A 57 -13.37 -2.06 1.49
CA GLN A 57 -13.88 -1.53 2.75
C GLN A 57 -15.39 -1.71 2.89
N TYR A 58 -16.12 -1.48 1.80
CA TYR A 58 -17.58 -1.54 1.81
C TYR A 58 -18.15 -2.87 1.31
N ASP A 59 -17.29 -3.86 1.04
CA ASP A 59 -17.70 -5.23 0.77
C ASP A 59 -17.56 -6.04 2.08
N THR A 60 -18.70 -6.37 2.68
CA THR A 60 -18.76 -7.09 3.96
C THR A 60 -18.10 -8.48 3.88
N ASN A 61 -18.17 -9.13 2.72
CA ASN A 61 -17.57 -10.44 2.52
C ASN A 61 -16.05 -10.35 2.40
N GLU A 62 -15.54 -9.35 1.69
CA GLU A 62 -14.09 -9.13 1.57
C GLU A 62 -13.49 -8.68 2.91
N MET A 63 -14.12 -7.72 3.59
CA MET A 63 -13.57 -7.19 4.85
C MET A 63 -13.59 -8.23 5.98
N ALA A 64 -14.55 -9.14 6.00
CA ALA A 64 -14.59 -10.24 6.96
C ALA A 64 -13.42 -11.23 6.82
N LYS A 65 -12.85 -11.39 5.62
CA LYS A 65 -11.77 -12.38 5.35
C LYS A 65 -10.46 -12.03 6.05
N TYR A 66 -10.19 -10.73 6.24
CA TYR A 66 -8.89 -10.25 6.70
C TYR A 66 -9.00 -9.31 7.90
N LYS A 67 -9.91 -9.58 8.84
CA LYS A 67 -10.05 -8.77 10.07
C LYS A 67 -8.74 -8.56 10.83
N SER A 68 -7.81 -9.51 10.73
CA SER A 68 -6.45 -9.43 11.30
C SER A 68 -5.59 -8.31 10.71
N CYS A 69 -5.97 -7.69 9.59
CA CYS A 69 -5.27 -6.53 9.05
C CYS A 69 -5.46 -5.27 9.91
N SER A 70 -6.46 -5.25 10.80
CA SER A 70 -6.83 -4.07 11.57
C SER A 70 -5.70 -3.55 12.46
N SER A 71 -4.91 -4.41 13.11
CA SER A 71 -3.79 -3.94 13.95
C SER A 71 -2.70 -3.25 13.12
N GLY A 72 -2.33 -3.83 11.98
CA GLY A 72 -1.34 -3.24 11.09
C GLY A 72 -1.79 -1.92 10.46
N VAL A 73 -3.10 -1.71 10.33
CA VAL A 73 -3.68 -0.42 9.89
C VAL A 73 -3.57 0.62 11.01
N LEU A 74 -3.87 0.25 12.26
CA LEU A 74 -3.71 1.13 13.42
C LEU A 74 -2.24 1.55 13.60
N ASP A 75 -1.28 0.63 13.45
CA ASP A 75 0.15 0.96 13.48
C ASP A 75 0.52 2.03 12.42
N VAL A 76 -0.15 2.05 11.26
CA VAL A 76 0.07 3.06 10.22
C VAL A 76 -0.51 4.41 10.63
N PHE A 77 -1.66 4.42 11.30
CA PHE A 77 -2.28 5.65 11.80
C PHE A 77 -1.45 6.29 12.91
N GLU A 78 -1.05 5.51 13.91
CA GLU A 78 -0.19 5.98 15.00
C GLU A 78 1.14 6.56 14.47
N ARG A 79 1.76 5.87 13.51
CA ARG A 79 2.98 6.38 12.85
C ARG A 79 2.73 7.65 12.05
N TYR A 80 1.57 7.79 11.41
CA TYR A 80 1.22 8.97 10.63
C TYR A 80 0.92 10.19 11.53
N ALA A 81 0.33 9.96 12.69
CA ALA A 81 0.00 11.03 13.64
C ALA A 81 1.23 11.56 14.40
N HIS A 82 2.33 10.81 14.45
CA HIS A 82 3.57 11.23 15.12
C HIS A 82 3.37 11.67 16.58
N ASN A 83 2.51 10.95 17.33
CA ASN A 83 2.13 11.27 18.72
C ASN A 83 1.45 12.64 18.90
N ASN A 84 0.85 13.20 17.83
CA ASN A 84 0.03 14.39 17.94
C ASN A 84 -1.40 14.01 18.35
N GLN A 85 -1.70 14.17 19.64
CA GLN A 85 -3.00 13.81 20.22
C GLN A 85 -4.20 14.48 19.53
N GLU A 86 -4.07 15.75 19.11
CA GLU A 86 -5.15 16.45 18.43
C GLU A 86 -5.44 15.82 17.05
N LEU A 87 -4.38 15.44 16.34
CA LEU A 87 -4.50 14.75 15.06
C LEU A 87 -5.06 13.34 15.23
N ASP A 88 -4.69 12.62 16.29
CA ASP A 88 -5.24 11.30 16.61
C ASP A 88 -6.77 11.34 16.83
N ASP A 89 -7.24 12.33 17.59
CA ASP A 89 -8.68 12.51 17.85
C ASP A 89 -9.45 12.84 16.57
N GLN A 90 -8.88 13.69 15.70
CA GLN A 90 -9.47 14.03 14.40
C GLN A 90 -9.46 12.83 13.45
N LEU A 91 -8.33 12.11 13.34
CA LEU A 91 -8.21 10.91 12.54
C LEU A 91 -9.21 9.85 12.98
N THR A 92 -9.38 9.64 14.28
CA THR A 92 -10.34 8.66 14.81
C THR A 92 -11.77 8.96 14.34
N LYS A 93 -12.20 10.23 14.39
CA LYS A 93 -13.51 10.64 13.89
C LYS A 93 -13.65 10.42 12.38
N GLU A 94 -12.65 10.86 11.62
CA GLU A 94 -12.65 10.74 10.15
C GLU A 94 -12.57 9.28 9.67
N ILE A 95 -11.85 8.42 10.40
CA ILE A 95 -11.82 6.97 10.19
C ILE A 95 -13.22 6.40 10.37
N MET A 96 -13.94 6.78 11.42
CA MET A 96 -15.33 6.33 11.64
C MET A 96 -16.25 6.80 10.51
N MET A 97 -16.12 8.06 10.08
CA MET A 97 -16.89 8.58 8.94
C MET A 97 -16.67 7.75 7.67
N PHE A 98 -15.42 7.44 7.35
CA PHE A 98 -15.10 6.57 6.22
C PHE A 98 -15.70 5.17 6.41
N LYS A 99 -15.48 4.51 7.55
CA LYS A 99 -16.02 3.16 7.82
C LYS A 99 -17.54 3.09 7.66
N ASN A 100 -18.25 4.12 8.12
CA ASN A 100 -19.71 4.17 8.13
C ASN A 100 -20.31 4.73 6.83
N ALA A 101 -19.47 5.12 5.86
CA ALA A 101 -19.89 5.83 4.65
C ALA A 101 -20.69 7.11 4.95
N GLU A 102 -20.24 7.89 5.93
CA GLU A 102 -20.86 9.17 6.30
C GLU A 102 -20.33 10.32 5.41
N GLY A 103 -21.06 11.43 5.38
CA GLY A 103 -20.67 12.60 4.59
C GLY A 103 -20.55 12.29 3.09
N ASP A 104 -19.47 12.77 2.47
CA ASP A 104 -19.23 12.60 1.03
C ASP A 104 -19.04 11.13 0.61
N PHE A 105 -18.59 10.26 1.52
CA PHE A 105 -18.39 8.83 1.27
C PHE A 105 -19.68 8.05 1.02
N GLY A 106 -20.80 8.57 1.54
CA GLY A 106 -22.15 8.00 1.39
C GLY A 106 -22.92 8.54 0.20
N ARG A 107 -22.37 9.51 -0.56
CA ARG A 107 -23.06 10.04 -1.73
C ARG A 107 -23.29 8.95 -2.78
N ARG A 108 -24.41 9.04 -3.50
CA ARG A 108 -24.76 8.10 -4.58
C ARG A 108 -23.61 7.89 -5.58
N PHE A 109 -22.95 8.98 -5.99
CA PHE A 109 -21.80 8.90 -6.89
C PHE A 109 -20.62 8.15 -6.26
N ALA A 110 -20.26 8.49 -5.01
CA ALA A 110 -19.19 7.82 -4.27
C ALA A 110 -19.44 6.31 -4.15
N ILE A 111 -20.67 5.88 -3.86
CA ILE A 111 -21.08 4.47 -3.77
C ILE A 111 -20.93 3.77 -5.13
N ASN A 112 -21.45 4.38 -6.20
CA ASN A 112 -21.44 3.76 -7.52
C ASN A 112 -20.03 3.64 -8.10
N THR A 113 -19.10 4.50 -7.69
CA THR A 113 -17.74 4.53 -8.24
C THR A 113 -16.70 3.73 -7.46
N ARG A 114 -17.08 3.06 -6.36
CA ARG A 114 -16.14 2.32 -5.48
C ARG A 114 -15.31 1.25 -6.21
N HIS A 115 -15.87 0.67 -7.27
CA HIS A 115 -15.23 -0.40 -8.04
C HIS A 115 -14.72 0.06 -9.42
N THR A 116 -15.05 1.28 -9.83
CA THR A 116 -14.77 1.77 -11.20
C THR A 116 -13.65 2.80 -11.24
N ILE A 117 -13.54 3.65 -10.21
CA ILE A 117 -12.48 4.65 -10.08
C ILE A 117 -11.31 4.03 -9.31
N MET A 118 -10.08 4.44 -9.66
CA MET A 118 -8.90 4.01 -8.91
C MET A 118 -8.98 4.51 -7.46
N PRO A 119 -8.60 3.69 -6.45
CA PRO A 119 -8.82 4.04 -5.05
C PRO A 119 -8.25 5.39 -4.62
N ASP A 120 -7.05 5.76 -5.10
CA ASP A 120 -6.41 7.05 -4.85
C ASP A 120 -7.23 8.23 -5.42
N GLN A 121 -7.71 8.10 -6.66
CA GLN A 121 -8.59 9.10 -7.29
C GLN A 121 -9.95 9.19 -6.60
N TRP A 122 -10.49 8.07 -6.12
CA TRP A 122 -11.74 8.06 -5.37
C TRP A 122 -11.60 8.85 -4.06
N TRP A 123 -10.47 8.70 -3.36
CA TRP A 123 -10.15 9.49 -2.17
C TRP A 123 -9.94 10.96 -2.47
N GLU A 124 -9.37 11.31 -3.63
CA GLU A 124 -9.27 12.70 -4.08
C GLU A 124 -10.65 13.32 -4.30
N CYS A 125 -11.59 12.60 -4.92
CA CYS A 125 -12.94 13.11 -5.21
C CYS A 125 -13.88 13.17 -4.00
N TYR A 126 -13.81 12.19 -3.09
CA TYR A 126 -14.82 12.02 -2.03
C TYR A 126 -14.25 12.09 -0.62
N GLY A 127 -12.93 12.26 -0.46
CA GLY A 127 -12.26 12.40 0.84
C GLY A 127 -12.37 13.77 1.50
N SER A 128 -13.05 14.74 0.88
CA SER A 128 -13.18 16.13 1.38
C SER A 128 -13.81 16.23 2.76
N SER A 129 -14.72 15.31 3.10
CA SER A 129 -15.32 15.22 4.44
C SER A 129 -14.36 14.75 5.53
N ALA A 130 -13.17 14.26 5.16
CA ALA A 130 -12.15 13.72 6.05
C ALA A 130 -10.75 14.22 5.67
N PRO A 131 -10.48 15.54 5.81
CA PRO A 131 -9.28 16.18 5.25
C PRO A 131 -7.96 15.73 5.90
N ASN A 132 -7.98 15.33 7.18
CA ASN A 132 -6.77 14.88 7.88
C ASN A 132 -6.38 13.46 7.45
N LEU A 133 -7.39 12.60 7.32
CA LEU A 133 -7.28 11.25 6.86
C LEU A 133 -6.92 11.22 5.39
N GLN A 134 -7.62 11.97 4.51
CA GLN A 134 -7.53 11.92 3.03
C GLN A 134 -6.09 11.87 2.49
N LYS A 135 -5.16 12.62 3.10
CA LYS A 135 -3.76 12.67 2.69
C LYS A 135 -3.07 11.30 2.76
N LEU A 136 -3.40 10.50 3.76
CA LEU A 136 -2.78 9.20 4.01
C LEU A 136 -3.21 8.12 2.98
N PRO A 137 -4.51 7.85 2.73
CA PRO A 137 -4.96 7.00 1.64
C PRO A 137 -4.36 7.39 0.30
N ILE A 138 -4.39 8.68 -0.08
CA ILE A 138 -3.84 9.14 -1.37
C ILE A 138 -2.35 8.77 -1.45
N ARG A 139 -1.57 9.09 -0.41
CA ARG A 139 -0.13 8.75 -0.37
C ARG A 139 0.13 7.25 -0.46
N VAL A 140 -0.66 6.43 0.23
CA VAL A 140 -0.49 4.97 0.27
C VAL A 140 -0.93 4.32 -1.04
N LEU A 141 -2.09 4.72 -1.56
CA LEU A 141 -2.74 4.08 -2.71
C LEU A 141 -2.08 4.45 -4.04
N SER A 142 -1.60 5.68 -4.17
CA SER A 142 -0.87 6.19 -5.35
C SER A 142 0.52 5.59 -5.55
N GLN A 143 1.05 4.86 -4.55
CA GLN A 143 2.32 4.16 -4.72
C GLN A 143 2.19 3.06 -5.79
N THR A 144 3.19 3.02 -6.68
CA THR A 144 3.30 2.02 -7.73
C THR A 144 3.73 0.67 -7.14
N CYS A 145 3.03 -0.41 -7.51
CA CYS A 145 3.42 -1.78 -7.12
C CYS A 145 4.35 -2.48 -8.12
N SER A 146 4.88 -1.76 -9.11
CA SER A 146 5.72 -2.32 -10.17
C SER A 146 7.20 -2.26 -9.79
N SER A 147 7.93 -3.36 -10.03
CA SER A 147 9.40 -3.39 -9.96
C SER A 147 10.08 -2.55 -11.05
N SER A 148 9.36 -2.20 -12.13
CA SER A 148 9.94 -1.46 -13.27
C SER A 148 10.50 -0.08 -12.87
N GLY A 149 9.94 0.56 -11.84
CA GLY A 149 10.51 1.77 -11.25
C GLY A 149 11.87 1.51 -10.59
N CYS A 150 11.97 0.40 -9.85
CA CYS A 150 13.22 -0.04 -9.23
C CYS A 150 14.28 -0.42 -10.27
N GLU A 151 13.90 -1.11 -11.35
CA GLU A 151 14.81 -1.47 -12.45
C GLU A 151 15.45 -0.24 -13.12
N ARG A 152 14.68 0.84 -13.28
CA ARG A 152 15.23 2.13 -13.77
C ARG A 152 16.23 2.71 -12.78
N ASN A 153 15.95 2.66 -11.48
CA ASN A 153 16.92 3.07 -10.46
C ASN A 153 18.18 2.20 -10.50
N TRP A 154 18.04 0.88 -10.68
CA TRP A 154 19.16 -0.05 -10.77
C TRP A 154 20.04 0.22 -12.00
N SER A 155 19.43 0.59 -13.12
CA SER A 155 20.18 1.02 -14.32
C SER A 155 21.03 2.26 -14.02
N VAL A 156 20.52 3.18 -13.19
CA VAL A 156 21.27 4.38 -12.76
C VAL A 156 22.40 4.01 -11.78
N PHE A 157 22.15 3.08 -10.86
CA PHE A 157 23.19 2.52 -9.99
C PHE A 157 24.33 1.91 -10.82
N GLU A 158 24.02 1.09 -11.82
CA GLU A 158 25.02 0.48 -12.71
C GLU A 158 25.80 1.54 -13.51
N HIS A 159 25.12 2.59 -13.97
CA HIS A 159 25.75 3.70 -14.68
C HIS A 159 26.74 4.49 -13.80
N ILE A 160 26.36 4.80 -12.56
CA ILE A 160 27.18 5.58 -11.63
C ILE A 160 28.29 4.72 -11.03
N HIS A 161 27.99 3.45 -10.73
CA HIS A 161 28.89 2.48 -10.12
C HIS A 161 29.18 1.33 -11.10
N SER A 162 30.17 1.54 -11.95
CA SER A 162 30.64 0.55 -12.92
C SER A 162 31.96 -0.10 -12.48
N LYS A 163 32.36 -1.21 -13.12
CA LYS A 163 33.65 -1.87 -12.84
C LYS A 163 34.86 -0.93 -12.98
N LYS A 164 34.76 0.13 -13.79
CA LYS A 164 35.79 1.16 -13.96
C LYS A 164 35.65 2.35 -12.98
N ARG A 165 34.48 2.55 -12.36
CA ARG A 165 34.15 3.67 -11.47
C ARG A 165 33.47 3.17 -10.19
N ASN A 166 34.23 2.51 -9.31
CA ASN A 166 33.73 1.86 -8.09
C ASN A 166 34.26 2.48 -6.78
N ARG A 167 34.92 3.64 -6.84
CA ARG A 167 35.54 4.31 -5.68
C ARG A 167 34.58 5.21 -4.88
N LEU A 168 33.27 5.13 -5.15
CA LEU A 168 32.29 5.97 -4.46
C LEU A 168 31.83 5.30 -3.17
N GLU A 169 31.82 6.08 -2.08
CA GLU A 169 31.17 5.65 -0.85
C GLU A 169 29.68 5.41 -1.07
N HIS A 170 29.13 4.41 -0.36
CA HIS A 170 27.74 3.99 -0.51
C HIS A 170 26.74 5.15 -0.28
N ARG A 171 27.00 6.01 0.71
CA ARG A 171 26.17 7.19 0.98
C ARG A 171 26.14 8.17 -0.20
N ARG A 172 27.30 8.41 -0.83
CA ARG A 172 27.41 9.32 -1.98
C ARG A 172 26.76 8.72 -3.22
N LEU A 173 26.88 7.41 -3.43
CA LEU A 173 26.19 6.68 -4.50
C LEU A 173 24.67 6.82 -4.37
N ASN A 174 24.12 6.55 -3.18
CA ASN A 174 22.67 6.69 -2.91
C ASN A 174 22.17 8.12 -3.16
N ASN A 175 22.92 9.12 -2.70
CA ASN A 175 22.58 10.53 -2.93
C ASN A 175 22.58 10.88 -4.43
N LEU A 176 23.55 10.40 -5.20
CA LEU A 176 23.60 10.65 -6.65
C LEU A 176 22.44 10.00 -7.39
N VAL A 177 22.09 8.75 -7.06
CA VAL A 177 20.92 8.08 -7.64
C VAL A 177 19.64 8.84 -7.28
N PHE A 178 19.49 9.25 -6.02
CA PHE A 178 18.34 10.03 -5.55
C PHE A 178 18.19 11.34 -6.32
N VAL A 179 19.27 12.13 -6.45
CA VAL A 179 19.24 13.39 -7.19
C VAL A 179 18.94 13.15 -8.67
N HIS A 180 19.59 12.17 -9.30
CA HIS A 180 19.37 11.86 -10.71
C HIS A 180 17.91 11.45 -10.99
N TYR A 181 17.35 10.60 -10.14
CA TYR A 181 15.97 10.14 -10.27
C TYR A 181 14.97 11.29 -10.11
N ASN A 182 15.11 12.11 -9.07
CA ASN A 182 14.21 13.24 -8.81
C ASN A 182 14.33 14.34 -9.89
N LEU A 183 15.54 14.66 -10.35
CA LEU A 183 15.74 15.61 -11.46
C LEU A 183 15.02 15.16 -12.73
N ARG A 184 14.98 13.85 -12.98
CA ARG A 184 14.28 13.30 -14.14
C ARG A 184 12.76 13.37 -13.99
N LEU A 185 12.24 13.21 -12.77
CA LEU A 185 10.81 13.40 -12.49
C LEU A 185 10.38 14.85 -12.66
N HIS A 186 11.20 15.82 -12.25
CA HIS A 186 10.92 17.25 -12.41
C HIS A 186 11.00 17.78 -13.85
N LYS A 187 11.65 17.04 -14.76
CA LYS A 187 11.79 17.41 -16.18
C LYS A 187 10.67 16.87 -17.08
N LYS A 188 9.70 16.16 -16.52
CA LYS A 188 8.49 15.71 -17.22
C LYS A 188 7.34 16.66 -16.93
#